data_AF-A0A0N4YJQ4-F1
#
_entry.id   AF-A0A0N4YJQ4-F1
#
_cell.length_a   1.000
_cell.length_b   1.000
_cell.length_c   1.000
_cell.angle_alpha   90.00
_cell.angle_beta   90.00
_cell.angle_gamma   90.00
#
_symmetry.space_group_name_H-M   'P 1'
#
loop_
_entity.id
_entity.type
_entity.pdbx_description
1 polymer ?
#
loop_
_entity_poly.entity_id
_entity_poly.type
_entity_poly.pdbx_seq_one_letter_code
_entity_poly.pdbx_strand_id
1 'polypeptide(L)'
;MYGGRTSAVKKAMPVHPMVETAYRVAMDCGEIDEMVKEQGWLEMDAANAALEHCEDKELRETLREQFEKLDSPAMRWQLLKRRFDSKYRAAMKKAKQVVPEPVLGVDKHFLRWFVLWHAYPRLDVNVSTGLNHLLKSPFCIHPKTGNVAVPLDVSKIREFDVTACPRVDVLINELSKNLTEEDMKENRKILGYKHTSLAPYVENFERFVEAALS
;
A
#
# COMPACT_ATOMS: atom_id res chain seq x y z
N MET A 1 -37.11 28.13 35.15
CA MET A 1 -35.66 28.38 35.31
C MET A 1 -34.91 27.38 34.45
N TYR A 2 -34.24 27.87 33.40
CA TYR A 2 -33.46 27.06 32.47
C TYR A 2 -32.21 26.51 33.19
N GLY A 3 -32.21 25.22 33.50
CA GLY A 3 -31.02 24.49 33.90
C GLY A 3 -30.24 24.10 32.64
N GLY A 4 -29.15 24.83 32.37
CA GLY A 4 -28.27 24.59 31.25
C GLY A 4 -27.73 23.15 31.25
N ARG A 5 -27.91 22.45 30.13
CA ARG A 5 -27.20 21.20 29.85
C ARG A 5 -25.70 21.54 29.77
N THR A 6 -24.96 21.21 30.80
CA THR A 6 -23.50 21.11 30.74
C THR A 6 -23.14 20.19 29.57
N SER A 7 -22.41 20.72 28.59
CA SER A 7 -21.93 19.92 27.46
C SER A 7 -21.06 18.79 28.01
N ALA A 8 -21.48 17.55 27.78
CA ALA A 8 -20.63 16.41 28.09
C ALA A 8 -19.38 16.54 27.21
N VAL A 9 -18.21 16.74 27.84
CA VAL A 9 -16.91 16.63 27.18
C VAL A 9 -16.88 15.26 26.51
N LYS A 10 -16.98 15.23 25.17
CA LYS A 10 -16.88 13.97 24.41
C LYS A 10 -15.50 13.38 24.71
N LYS A 11 -15.45 12.37 25.57
CA LYS A 11 -14.22 11.66 25.90
C LYS A 11 -13.65 11.13 24.58
N ALA A 12 -12.45 11.57 24.21
CA ALA A 12 -11.84 11.18 22.95
C ALA A 12 -11.77 9.66 22.89
N MET A 13 -12.47 9.07 21.92
CA MET A 13 -12.44 7.62 21.75
C MET A 13 -11.01 7.18 21.41
N PRO A 14 -10.52 6.10 22.04
CA PRO A 14 -9.22 5.55 21.68
C PRO A 14 -9.24 5.08 20.22
N VAL A 15 -8.10 5.23 19.55
CA VAL A 15 -7.91 4.73 18.18
C VAL A 15 -7.93 3.22 18.20
N HIS A 16 -8.68 2.59 17.31
CA HIS A 16 -8.73 1.14 17.22
C HIS A 16 -7.34 0.57 16.85
N PRO A 17 -6.86 -0.52 17.47
CA PRO A 17 -5.52 -1.07 17.22
C PRO A 17 -5.23 -1.33 15.74
N MET A 18 -6.19 -1.87 14.98
CA MET A 18 -6.03 -2.11 13.54
C MET A 18 -5.70 -0.83 12.74
N VAL A 19 -6.29 0.31 13.12
CA VAL A 19 -6.05 1.59 12.46
C VAL A 19 -4.65 2.10 12.77
N GLU A 20 -4.17 1.90 14.00
CA GLU A 20 -2.79 2.20 14.36
C GLU A 20 -1.82 1.26 13.64
N THR A 21 -2.08 -0.06 13.62
CA THR A 21 -1.25 -1.04 12.91
C THR A 21 -1.12 -0.70 11.44
N ALA A 22 -2.22 -0.41 10.74
CA ALA A 22 -2.19 -0.05 9.33
C ALA A 22 -1.39 1.23 9.07
N TYR A 23 -1.57 2.25 9.92
CA TYR A 23 -0.81 3.48 9.84
C TYR A 23 0.69 3.23 10.06
N ARG A 24 1.04 2.38 11.04
CA ARG A 24 2.44 2.04 11.33
C ARG A 24 3.08 1.25 10.21
N VAL A 25 2.38 0.27 9.64
CA VAL A 25 2.87 -0.47 8.47
C VAL A 25 3.19 0.48 7.33
N ALA A 26 2.26 1.39 6.98
CA ALA A 26 2.48 2.35 5.90
C ALA A 26 3.61 3.36 6.19
N MET A 27 3.75 3.81 7.44
CA MET A 27 4.80 4.78 7.81
C MET A 27 6.18 4.14 7.96
N ASP A 28 6.25 2.88 8.38
CA ASP A 28 7.51 2.20 8.73
C ASP A 28 8.09 1.38 7.57
N CYS A 29 7.32 1.14 6.50
CA CYS A 29 7.77 0.33 5.37
C CYS A 29 8.84 1.05 4.51
N GLY A 30 8.82 2.38 4.49
CA GLY A 30 9.79 3.24 3.79
C GLY A 30 9.33 3.73 2.43
N GLU A 31 8.40 3.02 1.79
CA GLU A 31 7.91 3.32 0.44
C GLU A 31 7.01 4.58 0.41
N ILE A 32 6.33 4.91 1.51
CA ILE A 32 5.41 6.06 1.53
C ILE A 32 6.11 7.41 1.31
N ASP A 33 7.37 7.53 1.72
CA ASP A 33 8.17 8.74 1.51
C ASP A 33 8.43 9.00 0.03
N GLU A 34 8.56 7.93 -0.76
CA GLU A 34 8.72 7.98 -2.22
C GLU A 34 7.37 8.18 -2.89
N MET A 35 6.33 7.45 -2.46
CA MET A 35 4.96 7.59 -3.00
C MET A 35 4.43 9.02 -2.90
N VAL A 36 4.66 9.72 -1.79
CA VAL A 36 4.24 11.12 -1.64
C VAL A 36 4.85 12.03 -2.72
N LYS A 37 6.08 11.73 -3.18
CA LYS A 37 6.76 12.47 -4.23
C LYS A 37 6.27 12.03 -5.61
N GLU A 38 6.30 10.73 -5.89
CA GLU A 38 5.97 10.18 -7.21
C GLU A 38 4.51 10.44 -7.61
N GLN A 39 3.61 10.42 -6.64
CA GLN A 39 2.18 10.60 -6.86
C GLN A 39 1.74 12.07 -6.70
N GLY A 40 2.66 12.98 -6.35
CA GLY A 40 2.35 14.40 -6.18
C GLY A 40 1.32 14.70 -5.08
N TRP A 41 1.20 13.85 -4.05
CA TRP A 41 0.15 13.99 -3.02
C TRP A 41 0.26 15.28 -2.19
N LEU A 42 1.42 15.93 -2.22
CA LEU A 42 1.66 17.22 -1.56
C LEU A 42 2.19 18.28 -2.54
N GLU A 43 1.85 18.16 -3.83
CA GLU A 43 1.86 19.32 -4.72
C GLU A 43 0.89 20.38 -4.20
N MET A 44 1.11 21.66 -4.51
CA MET A 44 0.43 22.76 -3.80
C MET A 44 -1.10 22.63 -3.82
N ASP A 45 -1.68 22.31 -4.98
CA ASP A 45 -3.13 22.13 -5.12
C ASP A 45 -3.65 20.95 -4.29
N ALA A 46 -2.97 19.81 -4.36
CA ALA A 46 -3.32 18.60 -3.59
C ALA A 46 -3.13 18.81 -2.08
N ALA A 47 -2.07 19.52 -1.70
CA ALA A 47 -1.77 19.86 -0.32
C ALA A 47 -2.85 20.79 0.26
N ASN A 48 -3.27 21.82 -0.49
CA ASN A 48 -4.37 22.70 -0.11
C ASN A 48 -5.69 21.94 0.04
N ALA A 49 -6.00 21.04 -0.91
CA ALA A 49 -7.17 20.18 -0.80
C ALA A 49 -7.12 19.26 0.44
N ALA A 50 -5.95 18.71 0.77
CA ALA A 50 -5.78 17.91 1.98
C ALA A 50 -5.99 18.74 3.26
N LEU A 51 -5.53 19.99 3.30
CA LEU A 51 -5.70 20.89 4.46
C LEU A 51 -7.17 21.26 4.71
N GLU A 52 -8.04 21.19 3.71
CA GLU A 52 -9.49 21.40 3.91
C GLU A 52 -10.14 20.36 4.85
N HIS A 53 -9.47 19.23 5.08
CA HIS A 53 -9.89 18.22 6.05
C HIS A 53 -9.41 18.49 7.49
N CYS A 54 -8.60 19.52 7.72
CA CYS A 54 -8.17 19.96 9.06
C CYS A 54 -9.30 20.80 9.70
N GLU A 55 -9.93 20.32 10.77
CA GLU A 55 -11.10 20.98 11.38
C GLU A 55 -10.74 22.30 12.09
N ASP A 56 -9.57 22.36 12.72
CA ASP A 56 -9.02 23.54 13.37
C ASP A 56 -8.55 24.55 12.32
N LYS A 57 -9.27 25.69 12.25
CA LYS A 57 -9.01 26.77 11.30
C LYS A 57 -7.65 27.44 11.54
N GLU A 58 -7.24 27.61 12.79
CA GLU A 58 -5.96 28.26 13.10
C GLU A 58 -4.79 27.36 12.69
N LEU A 59 -4.89 26.06 12.99
CA LEU A 59 -3.93 25.08 12.54
C LEU A 59 -3.87 25.00 11.01
N ARG A 60 -5.04 24.99 10.35
CA ARG A 60 -5.15 24.95 8.89
C ARG A 60 -4.44 26.12 8.23
N GLU A 61 -4.72 27.36 8.64
CA GLU A 61 -4.07 28.54 8.07
C GLU A 61 -2.57 28.54 8.39
N THR A 62 -2.17 28.12 9.60
CA THR A 62 -0.75 27.96 9.93
C THR A 62 -0.05 26.97 8.99
N LEU A 63 -0.67 25.83 8.70
CA LEU A 63 -0.12 24.83 7.79
C LEU A 63 -0.07 25.34 6.35
N ARG A 64 -1.10 26.08 5.90
CA ARG A 64 -1.15 26.70 4.58
C ARG A 64 0.01 27.68 4.38
N GLU A 65 0.18 28.64 5.29
CA GLU A 65 1.30 29.59 5.25
C GLU A 65 2.67 28.89 5.29
N GLN A 66 2.78 27.80 6.06
CA GLN A 66 4.01 27.01 6.08
C GLN A 66 4.25 26.27 4.77
N PHE A 67 3.21 25.74 4.14
CA PHE A 67 3.33 25.02 2.87
C PHE A 67 3.73 25.94 1.71
N GLU A 68 3.25 27.18 1.70
CA GLU A 68 3.64 28.22 0.72
C GLU A 68 5.13 28.59 0.81
N LYS A 69 5.71 28.52 2.02
CA LYS A 69 7.13 28.79 2.26
C LYS A 69 8.05 27.60 1.93
N LEU A 70 7.50 26.45 1.53
CA LEU A 70 8.25 25.23 1.24
C LEU A 70 8.19 24.91 -0.26
N ASP A 71 9.36 24.70 -0.85
CA ASP A 71 9.50 24.58 -2.30
C ASP A 71 9.14 23.20 -2.87
N SER A 72 8.97 22.17 -2.03
CA SER A 72 8.75 20.80 -2.52
C SER A 72 7.74 19.99 -1.70
N PRO A 73 7.03 19.03 -2.33
CA PRO A 73 6.20 18.03 -1.62
C PRO A 73 6.97 17.30 -0.53
N ALA A 74 8.25 17.00 -0.77
CA ALA A 74 9.12 16.32 0.18
C ALA A 74 9.31 17.14 1.48
N MET A 75 9.49 18.45 1.37
CA MET A 75 9.61 19.32 2.54
C MET A 75 8.29 19.46 3.29
N ARG A 76 7.16 19.57 2.56
CA ARG A 76 5.81 19.57 3.18
C ARG A 76 5.53 18.26 3.91
N TRP A 77 5.94 17.13 3.34
CA TRP A 77 5.85 15.82 3.98
C TRP A 77 6.67 15.76 5.28
N GLN A 78 7.92 16.22 5.25
CA GLN A 78 8.75 16.29 6.45
C GLN A 78 8.13 17.18 7.53
N LEU A 79 7.52 18.31 7.15
CA LEU A 79 6.80 19.17 8.09
C LEU A 79 5.63 18.43 8.74
N LEU A 80 4.80 17.73 7.96
CA LEU A 80 3.71 16.92 8.50
C LEU A 80 4.22 15.83 9.46
N LYS A 81 5.26 15.06 9.07
CA LYS A 81 5.87 14.06 9.96
C LYS A 81 6.39 14.68 11.25
N ARG A 82 7.08 15.82 11.17
CA ARG A 82 7.57 16.57 12.35
C ARG A 82 6.46 17.05 13.25
N ARG A 83 5.27 17.34 12.72
CA ARG A 83 4.18 17.94 13.50
C ARG A 83 3.25 16.89 14.11
N PHE A 84 3.02 15.78 13.41
CA PHE A 84 1.99 14.79 13.78
C PHE A 84 2.52 13.40 14.14
N ASP A 85 3.60 12.89 13.54
CA ASP A 85 4.03 11.50 13.77
C ASP A 85 4.88 11.36 15.04
N SER A 86 4.42 10.57 16.00
CA SER A 86 5.07 10.42 17.30
C SER A 86 6.47 9.81 17.22
N LYS A 87 6.66 8.79 16.37
CA LYS A 87 7.94 8.08 16.21
C LYS A 87 8.98 8.98 15.54
N TYR A 88 8.59 9.66 14.45
CA TYR A 88 9.42 10.62 13.75
C TYR A 88 9.79 11.80 14.67
N ARG A 89 8.83 12.35 15.41
CA ARG A 89 9.07 13.41 16.42
C ARG A 89 10.09 12.98 17.47
N ALA A 90 9.96 11.78 18.02
CA ALA A 90 10.90 11.25 19.00
C ALA A 90 12.32 11.11 18.41
N ALA A 91 12.43 10.63 17.17
CA ALA A 91 13.70 10.53 16.46
C ALA A 91 14.35 11.91 16.24
N MET A 92 13.58 12.92 15.82
CA MET A 92 14.06 14.29 15.61
C MET A 92 14.52 14.95 16.93
N LYS A 93 13.78 14.74 18.03
CA LYS A 93 14.18 15.20 19.37
C LYS A 93 15.49 14.55 19.82
N LYS A 94 15.65 13.23 19.62
CA LYS A 94 16.89 12.50 19.91
C LYS A 94 18.07 13.05 19.09
N ALA A 95 17.81 13.44 17.85
CA ALA A 95 18.79 14.10 16.97
C ALA A 95 19.01 15.59 17.27
N LYS A 96 18.44 16.13 18.37
CA LYS A 96 18.52 17.55 18.76
C LYS A 96 18.05 18.53 17.68
N GLN A 97 17.15 18.08 16.79
CA GLN A 97 16.53 18.94 15.80
C GLN A 97 15.33 19.69 16.40
N VAL A 98 15.02 20.85 15.83
CA VAL A 98 13.84 21.64 16.21
C VAL A 98 12.58 20.86 15.82
N VAL A 99 11.70 20.65 16.80
CA VAL A 99 10.42 19.96 16.61
C VAL A 99 9.31 20.90 17.09
N PRO A 100 8.33 21.26 16.22
CA PRO A 100 7.19 22.08 16.64
C PRO A 100 6.37 21.44 17.77
N GLU A 101 5.55 22.21 18.46
CA GLU A 101 4.59 21.65 19.41
C GLU A 101 3.70 20.59 18.77
N PRO A 102 3.36 19.50 19.49
CA PRO A 102 2.53 18.43 18.95
C PRO A 102 1.13 18.98 18.70
N VAL A 103 0.50 18.52 17.62
CA VAL A 103 -0.91 18.82 17.40
C VAL A 103 -1.75 18.04 18.40
N LEU A 104 -2.56 18.78 19.16
CA LEU A 104 -3.53 18.26 20.10
C LEU A 104 -4.95 18.51 19.57
N GLY A 105 -5.96 18.08 20.32
CA GLY A 105 -7.35 18.37 19.97
C GLY A 105 -7.89 17.50 18.84
N VAL A 106 -8.74 18.10 17.99
CA VAL A 106 -9.53 17.41 16.96
C VAL A 106 -8.66 16.86 15.82
N ASP A 107 -7.62 17.60 15.42
CA ASP A 107 -6.74 17.23 14.29
C ASP A 107 -5.51 16.42 14.67
N LYS A 108 -5.40 15.93 15.91
CA LYS A 108 -4.27 15.08 16.35
C LYS A 108 -4.05 13.82 15.49
N HIS A 109 -5.03 13.45 14.66
CA HIS A 109 -4.99 12.30 13.76
C HIS A 109 -5.02 12.68 12.28
N PHE A 110 -4.84 13.96 11.93
CA PHE A 110 -4.84 14.45 10.56
C PHE A 110 -3.84 13.70 9.67
N LEU A 111 -2.59 13.56 10.10
CA LEU A 111 -1.59 12.80 9.34
C LEU A 111 -1.96 11.32 9.19
N ARG A 112 -2.59 10.72 10.21
CA ARG A 112 -3.04 9.33 10.12
C ARG A 112 -4.12 9.20 9.06
N TRP A 113 -5.11 10.10 9.07
CA TRP A 113 -6.13 10.15 8.02
C TRP A 113 -5.49 10.32 6.64
N PHE A 114 -4.56 11.28 6.48
CA PHE A 114 -3.90 11.55 5.21
C PHE A 114 -3.21 10.30 4.65
N VAL A 115 -2.46 9.58 5.49
CA VAL A 115 -1.75 8.36 5.08
C VAL A 115 -2.74 7.24 4.72
N LEU A 116 -3.74 6.99 5.55
CA LEU A 116 -4.69 5.91 5.31
C LEU A 116 -5.61 6.21 4.11
N TRP A 117 -5.94 7.47 3.87
CA TRP A 117 -6.74 7.87 2.71
C TRP A 117 -6.06 7.52 1.38
N HIS A 118 -4.74 7.67 1.33
CA HIS A 118 -3.94 7.43 0.12
C HIS A 118 -3.42 5.99 0.01
N ALA A 119 -3.01 5.38 1.12
CA ALA A 119 -2.27 4.11 1.10
C ALA A 119 -3.07 2.90 1.63
N TYR A 120 -4.20 3.10 2.31
CA TYR A 120 -4.96 1.96 2.83
C TYR A 120 -5.68 1.23 1.68
N PRO A 121 -5.65 -0.12 1.66
CA PRO A 121 -6.29 -0.89 0.59
C PRO A 121 -7.79 -0.65 0.54
N ARG A 122 -8.28 -0.28 -0.65
CA ARG A 122 -9.72 -0.18 -0.94
C ARG A 122 -10.22 -1.56 -1.34
N LEU A 123 -10.98 -2.20 -0.47
CA LEU A 123 -11.51 -3.54 -0.70
C LEU A 123 -12.83 -3.46 -1.47
N ASP A 124 -12.97 -4.26 -2.52
CA ASP A 124 -14.27 -4.49 -3.14
C ASP A 124 -15.10 -5.44 -2.26
N VAL A 125 -15.99 -4.86 -1.47
CA VAL A 125 -16.80 -5.58 -0.49
C VAL A 125 -17.68 -6.66 -1.14
N ASN A 126 -18.07 -6.47 -2.40
CA ASN A 126 -18.95 -7.43 -3.09
C ASN A 126 -18.24 -8.74 -3.42
N VAL A 127 -16.89 -8.71 -3.52
CA VAL A 127 -16.08 -9.91 -3.76
C VAL A 127 -15.99 -10.82 -2.54
N SER A 128 -16.21 -10.27 -1.33
CA SER A 128 -15.95 -10.97 -0.05
C SER A 128 -17.21 -11.33 0.73
N THR A 129 -18.36 -10.70 0.44
CA THR A 129 -19.59 -10.89 1.24
C THR A 129 -20.53 -11.96 0.69
N GLY A 130 -20.52 -12.21 -0.63
CA GLY A 130 -21.37 -13.21 -1.27
C GLY A 130 -20.68 -14.58 -1.41
N LEU A 131 -21.36 -15.65 -0.99
CA LEU A 131 -20.83 -17.02 -1.12
C LEU A 131 -20.72 -17.52 -2.57
N ASN A 132 -21.51 -16.95 -3.48
CA ASN A 132 -21.60 -17.40 -4.88
C ASN A 132 -20.82 -16.50 -5.85
N HIS A 133 -19.91 -15.67 -5.33
CA HIS A 133 -19.11 -14.78 -6.17
C HIS A 133 -18.09 -15.59 -6.99
N LEU A 134 -18.07 -15.38 -8.31
CA LEU A 134 -17.13 -16.06 -9.20
C LEU A 134 -15.85 -15.23 -9.31
N LEU A 135 -14.71 -15.85 -8.98
CA LEU A 135 -13.39 -15.25 -9.12
C LEU A 135 -12.60 -15.90 -10.25
N LYS A 136 -11.63 -15.15 -10.78
CA LYS A 136 -10.68 -15.66 -11.77
C LYS A 136 -9.86 -16.80 -11.15
N SER A 137 -9.76 -17.93 -11.86
CA SER A 137 -8.88 -19.03 -11.45
C SER A 137 -7.40 -18.63 -11.54
N PRO A 138 -6.54 -19.12 -10.63
CA PRO A 138 -5.09 -19.08 -10.81
C PRO A 138 -4.67 -19.62 -12.19
N PHE A 139 -3.58 -19.09 -12.72
CA PHE A 139 -2.98 -19.42 -14.02
C PHE A 139 -3.83 -19.12 -15.26
N CYS A 140 -5.01 -18.51 -15.13
CA CYS A 140 -5.76 -18.02 -16.29
C CYS A 140 -5.02 -16.89 -17.02
N ILE A 141 -4.98 -16.97 -18.35
CA ILE A 141 -4.41 -15.94 -19.23
C ILE A 141 -5.37 -14.75 -19.29
N HIS A 142 -4.86 -13.53 -19.07
CA HIS A 142 -5.65 -12.33 -19.26
C HIS A 142 -5.76 -12.00 -20.76
N PRO A 143 -6.98 -11.94 -21.34
CA PRO A 143 -7.16 -11.92 -22.79
C PRO A 143 -6.57 -10.70 -23.49
N LYS A 144 -6.50 -9.54 -22.80
CA LYS A 144 -5.96 -8.31 -23.40
C LYS A 144 -4.45 -8.18 -23.29
N THR A 145 -3.84 -8.77 -22.25
CA THR A 145 -2.40 -8.56 -21.97
C THR A 145 -1.56 -9.79 -22.27
N GLY A 146 -2.17 -10.97 -22.37
CA GLY A 146 -1.46 -12.24 -22.50
C GLY A 146 -0.80 -12.71 -21.19
N ASN A 147 -0.84 -11.91 -20.11
CA ASN A 147 -0.22 -12.25 -18.83
C ASN A 147 -0.95 -13.43 -18.17
N VAL A 148 -0.16 -14.33 -17.58
CA VAL A 148 -0.66 -15.43 -16.76
C VAL A 148 -0.95 -14.90 -15.35
N ALA A 149 -2.11 -15.26 -14.77
CA ALA A 149 -2.43 -14.96 -13.37
C ALA A 149 -1.63 -15.83 -12.41
N VAL A 150 -0.40 -15.43 -12.14
CA VAL A 150 0.54 -16.19 -11.31
C VAL A 150 0.31 -15.99 -9.80
N PRO A 151 0.46 -17.03 -8.97
CA PRO A 151 0.49 -16.89 -7.51
C PRO A 151 1.72 -16.11 -7.04
N LEU A 152 1.52 -15.16 -6.12
CA LEU A 152 2.58 -14.32 -5.59
C LEU A 152 3.23 -14.95 -4.35
N ASP A 153 4.55 -14.91 -4.26
CA ASP A 153 5.29 -15.30 -3.05
C ASP A 153 5.38 -14.10 -2.10
N VAL A 154 4.64 -14.16 -0.99
CA VAL A 154 4.58 -13.07 0.00
C VAL A 154 5.96 -12.77 0.59
N SER A 155 6.85 -13.77 0.70
CA SER A 155 8.20 -13.57 1.23
C SER A 155 9.12 -12.78 0.30
N LYS A 156 8.79 -12.75 -1.00
CA LYS A 156 9.54 -12.05 -2.05
C LYS A 156 8.72 -10.94 -2.72
N ILE A 157 7.63 -10.49 -2.09
CA ILE A 157 6.68 -9.56 -2.72
C ILE A 157 7.33 -8.23 -3.15
N ARG A 158 8.38 -7.79 -2.45
CA ARG A 158 9.15 -6.58 -2.78
C ARG A 158 9.97 -6.69 -4.06
N GLU A 159 10.28 -7.91 -4.48
CA GLU A 159 11.03 -8.21 -5.70
C GLU A 159 10.08 -8.44 -6.91
N PHE A 160 8.77 -8.47 -6.67
CA PHE A 160 7.80 -8.77 -7.72
C PHE A 160 7.61 -7.59 -8.67
N ASP A 161 8.08 -7.76 -9.91
CA ASP A 161 7.88 -6.80 -10.99
C ASP A 161 6.63 -7.15 -11.82
N VAL A 162 5.61 -6.28 -11.73
CA VAL A 162 4.36 -6.41 -12.49
C VAL A 162 4.56 -6.36 -14.01
N THR A 163 5.65 -5.74 -14.49
CA THR A 163 5.97 -5.62 -15.91
C THR A 163 6.67 -6.86 -16.48
N ALA A 164 7.28 -7.67 -15.60
CA ALA A 164 7.97 -8.90 -15.95
C ALA A 164 7.08 -10.16 -15.79
N CYS A 165 5.77 -10.00 -15.59
CA CYS A 165 4.86 -11.14 -15.47
C CYS A 165 4.92 -12.04 -16.72
N PRO A 166 4.92 -13.37 -16.55
CA PRO A 166 5.01 -14.29 -17.68
C PRO A 166 3.80 -14.15 -18.59
N ARG A 167 4.08 -14.05 -19.89
CA ARG A 167 3.09 -13.90 -20.96
C ARG A 167 3.01 -15.16 -21.81
N VAL A 168 1.81 -15.54 -22.23
CA VAL A 168 1.59 -16.78 -22.98
C VAL A 168 2.42 -16.87 -24.27
N ASP A 169 2.56 -15.78 -25.02
CA ASP A 169 3.35 -15.73 -26.25
C ASP A 169 4.85 -15.93 -25.97
N VAL A 170 5.35 -15.40 -24.86
CA VAL A 170 6.74 -15.61 -24.42
C VAL A 170 6.95 -17.05 -23.98
N LEU A 171 6.02 -17.60 -23.19
CA LEU A 171 6.10 -18.98 -22.70
C LEU A 171 6.09 -20.01 -23.84
N ILE A 172 5.28 -19.80 -24.88
CA ILE A 172 5.26 -20.65 -26.08
C ILE A 172 6.63 -20.63 -26.76
N ASN A 173 7.22 -19.45 -26.93
CA ASN A 173 8.54 -19.30 -27.54
C ASN A 173 9.66 -19.94 -26.69
N GLU A 174 9.60 -19.83 -25.37
CA GLU A 174 10.54 -20.50 -24.46
C GLU A 174 10.43 -22.01 -24.59
N LEU A 175 9.21 -22.54 -24.62
CA LEU A 175 8.97 -23.97 -24.76
C LEU A 175 9.51 -24.51 -26.08
N SER A 176 9.25 -23.83 -27.21
CA SER A 176 9.74 -24.25 -28.53
C SER A 176 11.27 -24.17 -28.67
N LYS A 177 11.94 -23.31 -27.90
CA LYS A 177 13.41 -23.19 -27.92
C LYS A 177 14.07 -24.21 -27.00
N ASN A 178 13.45 -24.50 -25.86
CA ASN A 178 14.05 -25.29 -24.79
C ASN A 178 13.72 -26.78 -24.88
N LEU A 179 12.73 -27.17 -25.70
CA LEU A 179 12.37 -28.55 -25.96
C LEU A 179 12.53 -28.88 -27.44
N THR A 180 13.26 -29.96 -27.73
CA THR A 180 13.38 -30.49 -29.09
C THR A 180 12.15 -31.33 -29.46
N GLU A 181 11.94 -31.58 -30.76
CA GLU A 181 10.90 -32.53 -31.19
C GLU A 181 11.11 -33.95 -30.65
N GLU A 182 12.36 -34.34 -30.35
CA GLU A 182 12.70 -35.63 -29.76
C GLU A 182 12.29 -35.69 -28.28
N ASP A 183 12.48 -34.60 -27.53
CA ASP A 183 12.01 -34.46 -26.14
C ASP A 183 10.49 -34.53 -26.03
N MET A 184 9.75 -34.07 -27.05
CA MET A 184 8.29 -34.16 -27.10
C MET A 184 7.78 -35.55 -27.55
N LYS A 185 8.59 -36.31 -28.29
CA LYS A 185 8.23 -37.64 -28.83
C LYS A 185 8.55 -38.78 -27.86
N GLU A 186 9.62 -38.67 -27.07
CA GLU A 186 9.85 -39.57 -25.96
C GLU A 186 8.86 -39.23 -24.83
N ASN A 187 7.94 -40.14 -24.55
CA ASN A 187 6.88 -40.08 -23.53
C ASN A 187 7.39 -39.97 -22.07
N ARG A 188 8.54 -39.31 -21.84
CA ARG A 188 9.00 -38.89 -20.52
C ARG A 188 8.04 -37.78 -20.08
N LYS A 189 7.64 -37.82 -18.81
CA LYS A 189 6.83 -36.80 -18.14
C LYS A 189 7.61 -35.46 -18.05
N ILE A 190 8.01 -34.89 -19.18
CA ILE A 190 8.65 -33.59 -19.22
C ILE A 190 7.55 -32.59 -18.90
N LEU A 191 7.61 -32.06 -17.69
CA LEU A 191 6.75 -30.98 -17.24
C LEU A 191 7.24 -29.73 -17.97
N GLY A 192 6.68 -29.46 -19.16
CA GLY A 192 7.17 -28.40 -20.06
C GLY A 192 7.28 -27.03 -19.41
N TYR A 193 6.42 -26.72 -18.42
CA TYR A 193 6.49 -25.48 -17.65
C TYR A 193 7.80 -25.30 -16.86
N LYS A 194 8.50 -26.40 -16.50
CA LYS A 194 9.79 -26.35 -15.79
C LYS A 194 10.92 -25.74 -16.64
N HIS A 195 10.71 -25.66 -17.94
CA HIS A 195 11.64 -25.08 -18.90
C HIS A 195 11.21 -23.68 -19.37
N THR A 196 10.32 -23.03 -18.63
CA THR A 196 9.83 -21.68 -18.94
C THR A 196 9.90 -20.77 -17.72
N SER A 197 9.74 -19.47 -17.94
CA SER A 197 9.64 -18.45 -16.88
C SER A 197 8.41 -18.63 -15.98
N LEU A 198 7.53 -19.58 -16.28
CA LEU A 198 6.39 -19.94 -15.43
C LEU A 198 6.77 -20.84 -14.25
N ALA A 199 7.88 -21.59 -14.35
CA ALA A 199 8.34 -22.54 -13.34
C ALA A 199 8.30 -22.04 -11.89
N PRO A 200 8.93 -20.89 -11.53
CA PRO A 200 8.98 -20.45 -10.13
C PRO A 200 7.59 -20.16 -9.53
N TYR A 201 6.62 -19.80 -10.36
CA TYR A 201 5.25 -19.53 -9.92
C TYR A 201 4.45 -20.81 -9.67
N VAL A 202 4.70 -21.85 -10.47
CA VAL A 202 4.10 -23.17 -10.25
C VAL A 202 4.68 -23.81 -9.00
N GLU A 203 5.99 -23.75 -8.80
CA GLU A 203 6.65 -24.25 -7.58
C GLU A 203 6.16 -23.51 -6.32
N ASN A 204 5.95 -22.20 -6.42
CA ASN A 204 5.34 -21.43 -5.33
C ASN A 204 3.93 -21.94 -4.99
N PHE A 205 3.13 -22.28 -6.01
CA PHE A 205 1.79 -22.81 -5.84
C PHE A 205 1.79 -24.24 -5.27
N GLU A 206 2.70 -25.10 -5.73
CA GLU A 206 2.89 -26.45 -5.20
C GLU A 206 3.16 -26.42 -3.69
N ARG A 207 4.08 -25.54 -3.23
CA ARG A 207 4.34 -25.35 -1.79
C ARG A 207 3.10 -24.92 -1.01
N PHE A 208 2.27 -24.04 -1.59
CA PHE A 208 1.02 -23.62 -0.96
C PHE A 208 0.03 -24.79 -0.85
N VAL A 209 -0.12 -25.60 -1.90
CA VAL A 209 -1.01 -26.76 -1.90
C VAL A 209 -0.53 -27.81 -0.90
N GLU A 210 0.77 -28.10 -0.85
CA GLU A 210 1.37 -29.01 0.13
C GLU A 210 1.06 -28.57 1.57
N ALA A 211 1.24 -27.29 1.88
CA ALA A 211 0.93 -26.73 3.20
C ALA A 211 -0.57 -26.74 3.54
N ALA A 212 -1.45 -26.69 2.53
CA ALA A 212 -2.90 -26.77 2.74
C ALA A 212 -3.41 -28.20 2.95
N LEU A 213 -2.63 -29.20 2.52
CA LEU A 213 -2.95 -30.63 2.64
C LEU A 213 -2.31 -31.29 3.87
N SER A 214 -1.31 -30.65 4.48
CA SER A 214 -0.65 -31.08 5.73
C SER A 214 -1.46 -30.74 6.97
#